data_AF-A0A3M1CM28-F1
#
_entry.id   AF-A0A3M1CM28-F1
#
_cell.length_a   1.000
_cell.length_b   1.000
_cell.length_c   1.000
_cell.angle_alpha   90.00
_cell.angle_beta   90.00
_cell.angle_gamma   90.00
#
_symmetry.space_group_name_H-M   'P 1'
#
loop_
_entity.id
_entity.type
_entity.pdbx_description
1 polymer ?
#
loop_
_entity_poly.entity_id
_entity_poly.type
_entity_poly.pdbx_seq_one_letter_code
_entity_poly.pdbx_strand_id
1 'polypeptide(L)'
;MKATLTVFAVCTALVSSACAHRSGTVKRSKESDRFYKSGYVRRCLQYEKERLVAQAEACWNRLLQRLDSEPSFAKDAGLTAQDTNRIRRHARDAQRRTNRMKSTVSKCIRIGNRTRDERIACLRKYLHDYDSQLSRSERFEVENMISELERSKLRAEGKLESTLEHSGRLLGMQLSRDAQGVRIESLNPGGPAARAGLREQGLIVLIGDTPAADLEEGELVALLESCSDRNLELLVRYGDVEQVGFVRARVRCGPNADGTRLWEVNVPEQICTGPDSPELSLGIGWCYHTPSGIIEVQQVCADSPAARAGVVPGLKIDLIQGKPLLGANEPKIRQLLGDFPAKPVELHSSAGILRSPGPITGPPLDERRRNACWQAIMESRRKPKAAE
;
A
#
# COMPACT_ATOMS: atom_id res chain seq x y z
N MET A 1 21.81 -62.25 -20.35
CA MET A 1 21.60 -61.35 -21.51
C MET A 1 22.84 -60.49 -21.67
N LYS A 2 23.57 -60.67 -22.77
CA LYS A 2 24.84 -60.00 -23.09
C LYS A 2 24.52 -58.65 -23.73
N ALA A 3 25.06 -57.55 -23.19
CA ALA A 3 24.97 -56.22 -23.81
C ALA A 3 26.33 -55.85 -24.38
N THR A 4 26.33 -55.63 -25.68
CA THR A 4 27.46 -55.46 -26.59
C THR A 4 28.03 -54.04 -26.47
N LEU A 5 29.34 -53.94 -26.22
CA LEU A 5 30.09 -52.69 -26.28
C LEU A 5 30.39 -52.38 -27.76
N THR A 6 29.88 -51.27 -28.29
CA THR A 6 30.20 -50.79 -29.65
C THR A 6 31.14 -49.58 -29.54
N VAL A 7 32.41 -49.80 -29.88
CA VAL A 7 33.45 -48.76 -29.94
C VAL A 7 33.39 -48.12 -31.32
N PHE A 8 32.95 -46.86 -31.39
CA PHE A 8 33.07 -46.04 -32.60
C PHE A 8 34.36 -45.22 -32.54
N ALA A 9 35.35 -45.64 -33.33
CA ALA A 9 36.53 -44.84 -33.64
C ALA A 9 36.16 -43.84 -34.75
N VAL A 10 36.11 -42.56 -34.42
CA VAL A 10 35.90 -41.48 -35.41
C VAL A 10 37.24 -40.81 -35.69
N CYS A 11 37.75 -41.06 -36.89
CA CYS A 11 38.85 -40.32 -37.52
C CYS A 11 38.48 -38.83 -37.58
N THR A 12 39.23 -37.98 -36.88
CA THR A 12 39.14 -36.53 -37.03
C THR A 12 40.31 -36.07 -37.88
N ALA A 13 40.03 -35.66 -39.12
CA ALA A 13 41.00 -35.11 -40.05
C ALA A 13 41.46 -33.72 -39.55
N LEU A 14 42.77 -33.59 -39.33
CA LEU A 14 43.44 -32.32 -39.08
C LEU A 14 43.49 -31.49 -40.36
N VAL A 15 42.54 -30.57 -40.53
CA VAL A 15 42.62 -29.51 -41.54
C VAL A 15 43.36 -28.32 -40.94
N SER A 16 44.67 -28.32 -41.11
CA SER A 16 45.56 -27.21 -40.77
C SER A 16 45.30 -26.02 -41.70
N SER A 17 44.35 -25.17 -41.30
CA SER A 17 44.08 -23.90 -41.96
C SER A 17 45.20 -22.91 -41.61
N ALA A 18 46.14 -22.71 -42.52
CA ALA A 18 47.19 -21.70 -42.41
C ALA A 18 46.56 -20.29 -42.34
N CYS A 19 46.29 -19.81 -41.13
CA CYS A 19 45.89 -18.44 -40.89
C CYS A 19 47.10 -17.53 -41.07
N ALA A 20 47.24 -16.94 -42.26
CA ALA A 20 48.14 -15.82 -42.50
C ALA A 20 47.75 -14.66 -41.57
N HIS A 21 48.45 -14.53 -40.44
CA HIS A 21 48.37 -13.40 -39.53
C HIS A 21 48.92 -12.17 -40.25
N ARG A 22 48.02 -11.44 -40.93
CA ARG A 22 48.27 -10.09 -41.40
C ARG A 22 48.24 -9.17 -40.18
N SER A 23 49.39 -9.01 -39.53
CA SER A 23 49.64 -8.03 -38.47
C SER A 23 49.61 -6.61 -39.02
N GLY A 24 48.45 -6.20 -39.53
CA GLY A 24 48.14 -4.81 -39.75
C GLY A 24 48.11 -4.14 -38.39
N THR A 25 49.15 -3.39 -38.06
CA THR A 25 49.13 -2.42 -36.96
C THR A 25 48.07 -1.37 -37.29
N VAL A 26 46.81 -1.69 -36.97
CA VAL A 26 45.72 -0.72 -36.99
C VAL A 26 46.17 0.38 -36.04
N LYS A 27 46.61 1.51 -36.60
CA LYS A 27 46.90 2.73 -35.85
C LYS A 27 45.60 3.06 -35.10
N ARG A 28 45.48 2.60 -33.86
CA ARG A 28 44.39 2.97 -32.94
C ARG A 28 44.40 4.50 -32.91
N SER A 29 43.41 5.10 -33.56
CA SER A 29 43.35 6.56 -33.61
C SER A 29 43.25 7.06 -32.16
N LYS A 30 44.10 8.03 -31.81
CA LYS A 30 44.09 8.74 -30.51
C LYS A 30 42.71 9.31 -30.15
N GLU A 31 41.81 9.36 -31.12
CA GLU A 31 40.41 9.79 -31.00
C GLU A 31 39.55 8.83 -30.16
N SER A 32 39.86 7.52 -30.17
CA SER A 32 39.10 6.53 -29.38
C SER A 32 39.24 6.68 -27.86
N ASP A 33 40.29 7.35 -27.38
CA ASP A 33 40.55 7.54 -25.95
C ASP A 33 39.69 8.65 -25.32
N ARG A 34 39.14 9.59 -26.09
CA ARG A 34 38.37 10.72 -25.53
C ARG A 34 37.02 10.28 -24.95
N PHE A 35 36.37 9.30 -25.58
CA PHE A 35 35.10 8.73 -25.11
C PHE A 35 35.18 8.26 -23.64
N TYR A 36 36.24 7.51 -23.30
CA TYR A 36 36.45 6.93 -21.96
C TYR A 36 36.97 7.94 -20.93
N LYS A 37 37.36 9.15 -21.36
CA LYS A 37 37.79 10.24 -20.48
C LYS A 37 36.62 11.02 -19.88
N SER A 38 35.44 11.01 -20.51
CA SER A 38 34.25 11.64 -19.95
C SER A 38 33.82 10.96 -18.64
N GLY A 39 33.73 11.74 -17.55
CA GLY A 39 33.32 11.22 -16.23
C GLY A 39 31.91 10.62 -16.24
N TYR A 40 30.99 11.18 -17.05
CA TYR A 40 29.63 10.67 -17.22
C TYR A 40 29.62 9.30 -17.89
N VAL A 41 30.35 9.15 -18.99
CA VAL A 41 30.47 7.89 -19.74
C VAL A 41 31.13 6.81 -18.89
N ARG A 42 32.21 7.16 -18.18
CA ARG A 42 32.92 6.23 -17.30
C ARG A 42 32.02 5.66 -16.20
N ARG A 43 31.16 6.49 -15.62
CA ARG A 43 30.21 6.03 -14.59
C ARG A 43 29.20 5.03 -15.16
N CYS A 44 28.64 5.29 -16.34
CA CYS A 44 27.70 4.33 -16.95
C CYS A 44 28.41 3.02 -17.36
N LEU A 45 29.62 3.09 -17.90
CA LEU A 45 30.43 1.92 -18.21
C LEU A 45 30.82 1.12 -16.96
N GLN A 46 31.03 1.79 -15.82
CA GLN A 46 31.29 1.13 -14.55
C GLN A 46 30.08 0.29 -14.11
N TYR A 47 28.85 0.81 -14.23
CA TYR A 47 27.64 0.01 -13.96
C TYR A 47 27.52 -1.18 -14.90
N GLU A 48 27.88 -1.03 -16.19
CA GLU A 48 27.91 -2.18 -17.11
C GLU A 48 28.95 -3.22 -16.71
N LYS A 49 30.13 -2.79 -16.27
CA LYS A 49 31.21 -3.67 -15.80
C LYS A 49 30.82 -4.43 -14.54
N GLU A 50 30.13 -3.76 -13.62
CA GLU A 50 29.57 -4.33 -12.39
C GLU A 50 28.30 -5.14 -12.65
N ARG A 51 27.83 -5.21 -13.91
CA ARG A 51 26.62 -5.91 -14.35
C ARG A 51 25.32 -5.38 -13.73
N LEU A 52 25.31 -4.16 -13.20
CA LEU A 52 24.15 -3.50 -12.63
C LEU A 52 23.21 -2.98 -13.74
N VAL A 53 22.36 -3.86 -14.28
CA VAL A 53 21.61 -3.63 -15.53
C VAL A 53 20.68 -2.41 -15.43
N ALA A 54 19.86 -2.32 -14.37
CA ALA A 54 18.92 -1.23 -14.18
C ALA A 54 19.64 0.13 -13.98
N GLN A 55 20.75 0.14 -13.23
CA GLN A 55 21.56 1.34 -13.00
C GLN A 55 22.26 1.79 -14.28
N ALA A 56 22.76 0.85 -15.08
CA ALA A 56 23.37 1.15 -16.38
C ALA A 56 22.35 1.77 -17.35
N GLU A 57 21.15 1.17 -17.48
CA GLU A 57 20.05 1.72 -18.29
C GLU A 57 19.66 3.14 -17.84
N ALA A 58 19.41 3.33 -16.53
CA ALA A 58 19.07 4.64 -15.99
C ALA A 58 20.19 5.68 -16.15
N CYS A 59 21.46 5.26 -16.12
CA CYS A 59 22.60 6.14 -16.37
C CYS A 59 22.65 6.58 -17.84
N TRP A 60 22.53 5.63 -18.76
CA TRP A 60 22.57 5.92 -20.20
C TRP A 60 21.37 6.75 -20.66
N ASN A 61 20.16 6.47 -20.16
CA ASN A 61 18.96 7.23 -20.49
C ASN A 61 19.05 8.68 -19.98
N ARG A 62 19.59 8.91 -18.78
CA ARG A 62 19.87 10.28 -18.28
C ARG A 62 20.91 10.99 -19.14
N LEU A 63 21.96 10.29 -19.58
CA LEU A 63 22.96 10.89 -20.44
C LEU A 63 22.39 11.27 -21.81
N LEU A 64 21.54 10.43 -22.40
CA LEU A 64 20.80 10.75 -23.63
C LEU A 64 19.86 11.93 -23.45
N GLN A 65 19.08 11.95 -22.37
CA GLN A 65 18.17 13.05 -22.08
C GLN A 65 18.91 14.40 -22.03
N ARG A 66 20.09 14.44 -21.40
CA ARG A 66 20.92 15.66 -21.38
C ARG A 66 21.45 16.03 -22.76
N LEU A 67 21.92 15.05 -23.54
CA LEU A 67 22.36 15.30 -24.92
C LEU A 67 21.25 15.89 -25.80
N ASP A 68 20.00 15.47 -25.57
CA ASP A 68 18.85 15.93 -26.37
C ASP A 68 18.26 17.25 -25.84
N SER A 69 18.40 17.57 -24.54
CA SER A 69 17.82 18.78 -23.91
C SER A 69 18.79 19.95 -23.71
N GLU A 70 20.10 19.71 -23.65
CA GLU A 70 21.14 20.72 -23.42
C GLU A 70 22.08 20.82 -24.65
N PRO A 71 21.85 21.76 -25.59
CA PRO A 71 22.65 21.84 -26.83
C PRO A 71 24.16 22.04 -26.62
N SER A 72 24.57 22.70 -25.54
CA SER A 72 25.99 22.91 -25.21
C SER A 72 26.65 21.68 -24.56
N PHE A 73 25.88 20.76 -23.98
CA PHE A 73 26.40 19.68 -23.15
C PHE A 73 27.40 18.78 -23.89
N ALA A 74 27.11 18.43 -25.14
CA ALA A 74 28.02 17.60 -25.94
C ALA A 74 29.38 18.29 -26.14
N LYS A 75 29.38 19.60 -26.40
CA LYS A 75 30.59 20.41 -26.58
C LYS A 75 31.36 20.54 -25.26
N ASP A 76 30.66 20.86 -24.18
CA ASP A 76 31.23 21.06 -22.83
C ASP A 76 31.83 19.76 -22.28
N ALA A 77 31.20 18.62 -22.57
CA ALA A 77 31.69 17.29 -22.21
C ALA A 77 32.77 16.74 -23.17
N GLY A 78 33.15 17.50 -24.21
CA GLY A 78 34.14 17.09 -25.22
C GLY A 78 33.72 15.86 -26.03
N LEU A 79 32.41 15.65 -26.21
CA LEU A 79 31.83 14.52 -26.93
C LEU A 79 31.68 14.85 -28.42
N THR A 80 32.19 13.98 -29.28
CA THR A 80 32.02 14.08 -30.72
C THR A 80 30.63 13.56 -31.16
N ALA A 81 30.25 13.80 -32.41
CA ALA A 81 29.05 13.18 -33.00
C ALA A 81 29.14 11.64 -32.99
N GLN A 82 30.35 11.08 -33.17
CA GLN A 82 30.59 9.64 -33.09
C GLN A 82 30.36 9.12 -31.67
N ASP A 83 30.78 9.86 -30.64
CA ASP A 83 30.56 9.51 -29.24
C ASP A 83 29.08 9.52 -28.87
N THR A 84 28.34 10.53 -29.35
CA THR A 84 26.88 10.62 -29.18
C THR A 84 26.20 9.38 -29.78
N ASN A 85 26.62 8.92 -30.96
CA ASN A 85 26.13 7.68 -31.56
C ASN A 85 26.51 6.43 -30.76
N ARG A 86 27.70 6.39 -30.11
CA ARG A 86 28.07 5.31 -29.19
C ARG A 86 27.17 5.29 -27.96
N ILE A 87 26.90 6.45 -27.34
CA ILE A 87 26.00 6.57 -26.18
C ILE A 87 24.60 6.05 -26.54
N ARG A 88 24.06 6.44 -27.71
CA ARG A 88 22.77 5.92 -28.22
C ARG A 88 22.77 4.41 -28.45
N ARG A 89 23.90 3.79 -28.81
CA ARG A 89 24.01 2.32 -28.91
C ARG A 89 24.00 1.68 -27.52
N HIS A 90 24.84 2.14 -26.62
CA HIS A 90 24.89 1.62 -25.24
C HIS A 90 23.54 1.74 -24.52
N ALA A 91 22.84 2.86 -24.66
CA ALA A 91 21.50 3.04 -24.10
C ALA A 91 20.49 2.01 -24.65
N ARG A 92 20.47 1.80 -25.97
CA ARG A 92 19.61 0.78 -26.60
C ARG A 92 19.96 -0.63 -26.13
N ASP A 93 21.24 -0.94 -25.98
CA ASP A 93 21.68 -2.26 -25.53
C ASP A 93 21.35 -2.49 -24.05
N ALA A 94 21.51 -1.48 -23.19
CA ALA A 94 21.05 -1.51 -21.80
C ALA A 94 19.53 -1.71 -21.70
N GLN A 95 18.74 -0.95 -22.48
CA GLN A 95 17.28 -1.10 -22.54
C GLN A 95 16.87 -2.51 -22.95
N ARG A 96 17.53 -3.11 -23.96
CA ARG A 96 17.26 -4.49 -24.39
C ARG A 96 17.54 -5.51 -23.28
N ARG A 97 18.64 -5.33 -22.52
CA ARG A 97 18.96 -6.21 -21.37
C ARG A 97 17.88 -6.12 -20.30
N THR A 98 17.47 -4.92 -19.90
CA THR A 98 16.38 -4.75 -18.93
C THR A 98 15.07 -5.35 -19.45
N ASN A 99 14.70 -5.08 -20.70
CA ASN A 99 13.46 -5.62 -21.27
C ASN A 99 13.47 -7.15 -21.34
N ARG A 100 14.63 -7.77 -21.59
CA ARG A 100 14.80 -9.22 -21.55
C ARG A 100 14.61 -9.78 -20.13
N MET A 101 15.19 -9.13 -19.12
CA MET A 101 15.02 -9.53 -17.72
C MET A 101 13.55 -9.39 -17.29
N LYS A 102 12.94 -8.22 -17.53
CA LYS A 102 11.50 -7.96 -17.27
C LYS A 102 10.58 -8.95 -17.98
N SER A 103 10.87 -9.28 -19.24
CA SER A 103 10.11 -10.28 -19.98
C SER A 103 10.27 -11.68 -19.38
N THR A 104 11.46 -12.05 -18.93
CA THR A 104 11.72 -13.37 -18.32
C THR A 104 10.97 -13.52 -17.01
N VAL A 105 11.05 -12.54 -16.10
CA VAL A 105 10.31 -12.59 -14.84
C VAL A 105 8.80 -12.53 -15.08
N SER A 106 8.32 -11.69 -16.02
CA SER A 106 6.90 -11.65 -16.38
C SER A 106 6.39 -12.99 -16.92
N LYS A 107 7.21 -13.71 -17.70
CA LYS A 107 6.87 -15.08 -18.15
C LYS A 107 6.78 -16.08 -17.00
N CYS A 108 7.55 -15.91 -15.91
CA CYS A 108 7.42 -16.74 -14.72
C CYS A 108 6.15 -16.40 -13.91
N ILE A 109 5.73 -15.13 -13.92
CA ILE A 109 4.57 -14.65 -13.13
C ILE A 109 3.23 -14.96 -13.82
N ARG A 110 3.14 -14.80 -15.14
CA ARG A 110 1.87 -14.92 -15.89
C ARG A 110 1.20 -16.30 -15.70
N ILE A 111 -0.10 -16.27 -15.47
CA ILE A 111 -0.98 -17.38 -15.04
C ILE A 111 -1.16 -18.48 -16.10
N GLY A 112 -0.64 -18.32 -17.33
CA GLY A 112 -0.89 -19.26 -18.42
C GLY A 112 -0.48 -20.69 -18.06
N ASN A 113 -1.47 -21.56 -17.79
CA ASN A 113 -1.42 -23.01 -17.51
C ASN A 113 -0.30 -23.55 -16.60
N ARG A 114 0.53 -22.71 -15.98
CA ARG A 114 1.64 -23.14 -15.12
C ARG A 114 1.14 -23.39 -13.72
N THR A 115 1.55 -24.52 -13.16
CA THR A 115 1.32 -24.85 -11.76
C THR A 115 2.16 -23.92 -10.85
N ARG A 116 1.80 -23.84 -9.56
CA ARG A 116 2.56 -23.06 -8.57
C ARG A 116 4.03 -23.51 -8.52
N ASP A 117 4.28 -24.80 -8.61
CA ASP A 117 5.63 -25.38 -8.59
C ASP A 117 6.47 -24.96 -9.79
N GLU A 118 5.89 -24.96 -10.98
CA GLU A 118 6.57 -24.49 -12.18
C GLU A 118 6.91 -22.99 -12.09
N ARG A 119 6.04 -22.19 -11.47
CA ARG A 119 6.30 -20.76 -11.24
C ARG A 119 7.43 -20.55 -10.24
N ILE A 120 7.41 -21.26 -9.11
CA ILE A 120 8.50 -21.23 -8.10
C ILE A 120 9.83 -21.64 -8.74
N ALA A 121 9.85 -22.75 -9.47
CA ALA A 121 11.05 -23.22 -10.16
C ALA A 121 11.55 -22.21 -11.21
N CYS A 122 10.64 -21.57 -11.95
CA CYS A 122 10.98 -20.53 -12.92
C CYS A 122 11.62 -19.29 -12.25
N LEU A 123 11.05 -18.81 -11.14
CA LEU A 123 11.59 -17.66 -10.40
C LEU A 123 12.94 -17.98 -9.73
N ARG A 124 13.10 -19.18 -9.17
CA ARG A 124 14.40 -19.64 -8.62
C ARG A 124 15.46 -19.72 -9.73
N LYS A 125 15.09 -20.23 -10.90
CA LYS A 125 15.98 -20.22 -12.07
C LYS A 125 16.32 -18.80 -12.51
N TYR A 126 15.35 -17.88 -12.52
CA TYR A 126 15.59 -16.47 -12.83
C TYR A 126 16.60 -15.84 -11.85
N LEU A 127 16.45 -16.07 -10.54
CA LEU A 127 17.43 -15.62 -9.55
C LEU A 127 18.82 -16.19 -9.84
N HIS A 128 18.91 -17.49 -10.13
CA HIS A 128 20.19 -18.13 -10.46
C HIS A 128 20.85 -17.54 -11.72
N ASP A 129 20.09 -17.38 -12.81
CA ASP A 129 20.60 -16.91 -14.10
C ASP A 129 21.02 -15.41 -14.05
N TYR A 130 20.36 -14.61 -13.20
CA TYR A 130 20.53 -13.16 -13.14
C TYR A 130 21.06 -12.63 -11.80
N ASP A 131 21.54 -13.45 -10.87
CA ASP A 131 21.96 -13.02 -9.51
C ASP A 131 22.95 -11.85 -9.54
N SER A 132 24.00 -11.95 -10.35
CA SER A 132 25.01 -10.88 -10.51
C SER A 132 24.51 -9.62 -11.23
N GLN A 133 23.30 -9.65 -11.80
CA GLN A 133 22.71 -8.55 -12.57
C GLN A 133 21.60 -7.80 -11.82
N LEU A 134 21.08 -8.39 -10.74
CA LEU A 134 20.01 -7.82 -9.94
C LEU A 134 20.57 -6.91 -8.86
N SER A 135 19.91 -5.78 -8.64
CA SER A 135 20.10 -5.02 -7.42
C SER A 135 19.55 -5.77 -6.20
N ARG A 136 19.98 -5.37 -5.00
CA ARG A 136 19.48 -5.95 -3.74
C ARG A 136 17.96 -5.86 -3.61
N SER A 137 17.35 -4.76 -4.06
CA SER A 137 15.89 -4.58 -4.03
C SER A 137 15.18 -5.49 -5.03
N GLU A 138 15.66 -5.59 -6.27
CA GLU A 138 15.06 -6.48 -7.28
C GLU A 138 15.17 -7.95 -6.88
N ARG A 139 16.30 -8.34 -6.26
CA ARG A 139 16.47 -9.68 -5.71
C ARG A 139 15.44 -9.96 -4.59
N PHE A 140 15.30 -9.03 -3.65
CA PHE A 140 14.34 -9.14 -2.55
C PHE A 140 12.89 -9.26 -3.05
N GLU A 141 12.51 -8.48 -4.06
CA GLU A 141 11.16 -8.57 -4.68
C GLU A 141 10.90 -9.97 -5.25
N VAL A 142 11.88 -10.56 -5.95
CA VAL A 142 11.73 -11.91 -6.52
C VAL A 142 11.73 -13.00 -5.44
N GLU A 143 12.56 -12.88 -4.42
CA GLU A 143 12.56 -13.78 -3.26
C GLU A 143 11.21 -13.72 -2.52
N ASN A 144 10.64 -12.52 -2.32
CA ASN A 144 9.32 -12.36 -1.71
C ASN A 144 8.21 -13.04 -2.54
N MET A 145 8.23 -12.87 -3.87
CA MET A 145 7.28 -13.57 -4.75
C MET A 145 7.39 -15.10 -4.65
N ILE A 146 8.60 -15.64 -4.49
CA ILE A 146 8.79 -17.09 -4.26
C ILE A 146 8.18 -17.50 -2.93
N SER A 147 8.46 -16.78 -1.85
CA SER A 147 7.91 -17.07 -0.52
C SER A 147 6.38 -17.00 -0.49
N GLU A 148 5.76 -16.04 -1.19
CA GLU A 148 4.31 -15.95 -1.31
C GLU A 148 3.71 -17.17 -2.03
N LEU A 149 4.33 -17.62 -3.13
CA LEU A 149 3.90 -18.82 -3.86
C LEU A 149 4.06 -20.09 -3.03
N GLU A 150 5.15 -20.20 -2.26
CA GLU A 150 5.39 -21.34 -1.36
C GLU A 150 4.36 -21.38 -0.23
N ARG A 151 4.07 -20.24 0.41
CA ARG A 151 3.00 -20.15 1.41
C ARG A 151 1.65 -20.52 0.80
N SER A 152 1.32 -20.00 -0.40
CA SER A 152 0.11 -20.38 -1.12
C SER A 152 0.03 -21.89 -1.43
N LYS A 153 1.17 -22.51 -1.76
CA LYS A 153 1.27 -23.96 -1.96
C LYS A 153 0.98 -24.72 -0.66
N LEU A 154 1.62 -24.34 0.45
CA LEU A 154 1.41 -24.99 1.75
C LEU A 154 -0.06 -24.90 2.22
N ARG A 155 -0.74 -23.78 1.92
CA ARG A 155 -2.19 -23.64 2.15
C ARG A 155 -3.01 -24.60 1.30
N ALA A 156 -2.73 -24.66 -0.01
CA ALA A 156 -3.45 -25.57 -0.91
C ALA A 156 -3.25 -27.07 -0.55
N GLU A 157 -2.13 -27.39 0.09
CA GLU A 157 -1.82 -28.72 0.62
C GLU A 157 -2.42 -28.98 2.02
N GLY A 158 -3.09 -28.01 2.64
CA GLY A 158 -3.60 -28.11 4.00
C GLY A 158 -2.51 -28.18 5.08
N LYS A 159 -1.24 -27.91 4.72
CA LYS A 159 -0.10 -27.89 5.66
C LYS A 159 0.02 -26.58 6.41
N LEU A 160 -0.57 -25.52 5.87
CA LEU A 160 -0.75 -24.24 6.53
C LEU A 160 -2.25 -24.09 6.77
N GLU A 161 -2.68 -24.12 8.03
CA GLU A 161 -4.06 -23.78 8.40
C GLU A 161 -4.25 -22.29 8.09
N SER A 162 -4.74 -21.93 6.90
CA SER A 162 -5.13 -20.55 6.59
C SER A 162 -6.52 -20.25 7.12
N THR A 163 -6.78 -20.67 8.33
CA THR A 163 -8.07 -20.45 8.97
C THR A 163 -7.93 -19.27 9.89
N LEU A 164 -9.03 -18.53 10.00
CA LEU A 164 -9.19 -17.50 10.99
C LEU A 164 -8.89 -18.03 12.41
N GLU A 165 -9.10 -19.33 12.65
CA GLU A 165 -8.79 -20.02 13.89
C GLU A 165 -7.27 -20.06 14.16
N HIS A 166 -6.45 -20.38 13.16
CA HIS A 166 -4.99 -20.37 13.31
C HIS A 166 -4.47 -18.98 13.67
N SER A 167 -4.93 -17.97 12.94
CA SER A 167 -4.63 -16.55 13.22
C SER A 167 -5.05 -16.15 14.64
N GLY A 168 -6.24 -16.59 15.06
CA GLY A 168 -6.72 -16.40 16.42
C GLY A 168 -5.79 -17.02 17.46
N ARG A 169 -5.37 -18.29 17.27
CA ARG A 169 -4.47 -18.99 18.19
C ARG A 169 -3.16 -18.22 18.40
N LEU A 170 -2.58 -17.65 17.33
CA LEU A 170 -1.36 -16.83 17.42
C LEU A 170 -1.55 -15.59 18.30
N LEU A 171 -2.73 -14.99 18.26
CA LEU A 171 -3.10 -13.81 19.05
C LEU A 171 -3.59 -14.17 20.46
N GLY A 172 -3.78 -15.45 20.75
CA GLY A 172 -4.33 -15.94 22.01
C GLY A 172 -5.84 -15.73 22.12
N MET A 173 -6.59 -15.89 21.03
CA MET A 173 -8.05 -15.78 21.02
C MET A 173 -8.70 -16.70 19.98
N GLN A 174 -9.98 -17.01 20.13
CA GLN A 174 -10.77 -17.69 19.11
C GLN A 174 -11.56 -16.65 18.31
N LEU A 175 -11.55 -16.78 17.00
CA LEU A 175 -12.11 -15.79 16.08
C LEU A 175 -13.14 -16.43 15.15
N SER A 176 -14.24 -15.72 14.91
CA SER A 176 -15.22 -16.08 13.88
C SER A 176 -15.59 -14.90 13.01
N ARG A 177 -16.05 -15.18 11.79
CA ARG A 177 -16.43 -14.13 10.84
C ARG A 177 -17.80 -13.55 11.22
N ASP A 178 -17.91 -12.24 11.12
CA ASP A 178 -19.15 -11.49 11.30
C ASP A 178 -19.36 -10.59 10.07
N ALA A 179 -20.60 -10.18 9.80
CA ALA A 179 -20.90 -9.29 8.67
C ALA A 179 -20.22 -7.91 8.81
N GLN A 180 -19.94 -7.48 10.05
CA GLN A 180 -19.34 -6.18 10.35
C GLN A 180 -17.86 -6.28 10.73
N GLY A 181 -17.24 -7.46 10.68
CA GLY A 181 -15.83 -7.65 11.04
C GLY A 181 -15.49 -9.06 11.51
N VAL A 182 -14.70 -9.15 12.58
CA VAL A 182 -14.29 -10.44 13.18
C VAL A 182 -14.64 -10.48 14.65
N ARG A 183 -15.45 -11.46 15.04
CA ARG A 183 -15.90 -11.64 16.42
C ARG A 183 -14.85 -12.41 17.23
N ILE A 184 -14.59 -11.94 18.45
CA ILE A 184 -13.77 -12.62 19.46
C ILE A 184 -14.70 -13.54 20.24
N GLU A 185 -14.61 -14.85 20.01
CA GLU A 185 -15.47 -15.83 20.68
C GLU A 185 -14.98 -16.13 22.10
N SER A 186 -13.68 -16.39 22.23
CA SER A 186 -13.02 -16.71 23.50
C SER A 186 -11.60 -16.16 23.53
N LEU A 187 -11.05 -15.99 24.73
CA LEU A 187 -9.68 -15.52 24.94
C LEU A 187 -8.87 -16.54 25.73
N ASN A 188 -7.62 -16.77 25.31
CA ASN A 188 -6.68 -17.53 26.12
C ASN A 188 -6.20 -16.64 27.28
N PRO A 189 -6.40 -17.05 28.55
CA PRO A 189 -5.89 -16.30 29.69
C PRO A 189 -4.38 -16.13 29.59
N GLY A 190 -3.89 -14.88 29.69
CA GLY A 190 -2.48 -14.58 29.51
C GLY A 190 -1.98 -14.66 28.06
N GLY A 191 -2.87 -14.73 27.05
CA GLY A 191 -2.49 -14.50 25.66
C GLY A 191 -2.21 -13.02 25.36
N PRO A 192 -1.59 -12.70 24.20
CA PRO A 192 -1.39 -11.32 23.74
C PRO A 192 -2.66 -10.47 23.79
N ALA A 193 -3.77 -11.00 23.26
CA ALA A 193 -5.06 -10.30 23.22
C ALA A 193 -5.60 -9.98 24.63
N ALA A 194 -5.59 -10.97 25.52
CA ALA A 194 -6.02 -10.79 26.91
C ALA A 194 -5.13 -9.77 27.65
N ARG A 195 -3.80 -9.83 27.46
CA ARG A 195 -2.86 -8.83 28.02
C ARG A 195 -3.12 -7.42 27.50
N ALA A 196 -3.53 -7.29 26.24
CA ALA A 196 -3.95 -6.01 25.66
C ALA A 196 -5.31 -5.50 26.19
N GLY A 197 -5.94 -6.21 27.13
CA GLY A 197 -7.24 -5.84 27.71
C GLY A 197 -8.42 -6.07 26.77
N LEU A 198 -8.24 -6.88 25.72
CA LEU A 198 -9.37 -7.32 24.89
C LEU A 198 -10.27 -8.28 25.69
N ARG A 199 -11.55 -8.35 25.31
CA ARG A 199 -12.59 -9.15 25.98
C ARG A 199 -13.32 -10.03 24.97
N GLU A 200 -13.94 -11.09 25.48
CA GLU A 200 -14.82 -11.94 24.69
C GLU A 200 -16.02 -11.13 24.18
N GLN A 201 -16.65 -11.60 23.10
CA GLN A 201 -17.73 -10.93 22.38
C GLN A 201 -17.35 -9.59 21.75
N GLY A 202 -16.08 -9.16 21.84
CA GLY A 202 -15.57 -8.01 21.11
C GLY A 202 -15.64 -8.25 19.59
N LEU A 203 -15.98 -7.21 18.84
CA LEU A 203 -15.95 -7.23 17.38
C LEU A 203 -14.76 -6.42 16.89
N ILE A 204 -13.76 -7.08 16.30
CA ILE A 204 -12.65 -6.43 15.62
C ILE A 204 -13.21 -5.78 14.34
N VAL A 205 -13.24 -4.46 14.34
CA VAL A 205 -13.78 -3.65 13.24
C VAL A 205 -12.69 -3.07 12.36
N LEU A 206 -11.49 -2.79 12.90
CA LEU A 206 -10.31 -2.41 12.11
C LEU A 206 -9.10 -3.26 12.47
N ILE A 207 -8.27 -3.54 11.47
CA ILE A 207 -6.95 -4.15 11.60
C ILE A 207 -5.94 -3.19 10.98
N GLY A 208 -5.13 -2.55 11.83
CA GLY A 208 -4.40 -1.34 11.47
C GLY A 208 -5.38 -0.21 11.17
N ASP A 209 -5.36 0.28 9.93
CA ASP A 209 -6.28 1.31 9.43
C ASP A 209 -7.27 0.74 8.39
N THR A 210 -7.31 -0.58 8.22
CA THR A 210 -8.17 -1.25 7.24
C THR A 210 -9.42 -1.83 7.91
N PRO A 211 -10.64 -1.57 7.39
CA PRO A 211 -11.86 -2.19 7.89
C PRO A 211 -11.85 -3.71 7.74
N ALA A 212 -12.15 -4.42 8.82
CA ALA A 212 -12.14 -5.88 8.81
C ALA A 212 -13.24 -6.48 7.91
N ALA A 213 -14.36 -5.78 7.76
CA ALA A 213 -15.48 -6.20 6.92
C ALA A 213 -15.13 -6.19 5.42
N ASP A 214 -14.23 -5.29 4.99
CA ASP A 214 -13.86 -5.11 3.59
C ASP A 214 -12.78 -6.12 3.13
N LEU A 215 -12.20 -6.87 4.06
CA LEU A 215 -11.13 -7.83 3.78
C LEU A 215 -11.71 -9.18 3.39
N GLU A 216 -11.24 -9.72 2.27
CA GLU A 216 -11.42 -11.12 1.90
C GLU A 216 -10.75 -12.04 2.94
N GLU A 217 -11.24 -13.26 3.11
CA GLU A 217 -10.78 -14.16 4.19
C GLU A 217 -9.26 -14.39 4.17
N GLY A 218 -8.67 -14.58 2.99
CA GLY A 218 -7.23 -14.76 2.85
C GLY A 218 -6.39 -13.53 3.20
N GLU A 219 -6.91 -12.32 2.93
CA GLU A 219 -6.25 -11.05 3.28
C GLU A 219 -6.37 -10.79 4.78
N LEU A 220 -7.54 -11.08 5.35
CA LEU A 220 -7.79 -11.01 6.79
C LEU A 220 -6.81 -11.90 7.56
N VAL A 221 -6.71 -13.18 7.19
CA VAL A 221 -5.76 -14.14 7.80
C VAL A 221 -4.33 -13.63 7.65
N ALA A 222 -3.93 -13.18 6.45
CA ALA A 222 -2.57 -12.67 6.25
C ALA A 222 -2.24 -11.43 7.10
N LEU A 223 -3.20 -10.51 7.27
CA LEU A 223 -3.02 -9.33 8.11
C LEU A 223 -2.92 -9.70 9.59
N LEU A 224 -3.76 -10.61 10.07
CA LEU A 224 -3.70 -11.11 11.44
C LEU A 224 -2.37 -11.84 11.72
N GLU A 225 -1.95 -12.74 10.82
CA GLU A 225 -0.67 -13.48 10.93
C GLU A 225 0.57 -12.55 10.93
N SER A 226 0.45 -11.35 10.35
CA SER A 226 1.54 -10.36 10.34
C SER A 226 1.97 -9.90 11.74
N CYS A 227 1.18 -10.21 12.78
CA CYS A 227 1.54 -10.00 14.18
C CYS A 227 2.83 -10.73 14.61
N SER A 228 3.27 -11.76 13.86
CA SER A 228 4.53 -12.47 14.12
C SER A 228 5.75 -11.64 13.72
N ASP A 229 5.60 -10.83 12.67
CA ASP A 229 6.69 -10.02 12.09
C ASP A 229 6.70 -8.59 12.69
N ARG A 230 5.52 -8.04 12.97
CA ARG A 230 5.33 -6.66 13.44
C ARG A 230 4.23 -6.55 14.47
N ASN A 231 4.17 -5.40 15.15
CA ASN A 231 3.03 -5.10 16.00
C ASN A 231 1.77 -4.89 15.15
N LEU A 232 0.69 -5.54 15.55
CA LEU A 232 -0.63 -5.43 14.92
C LEU A 232 -1.51 -4.52 15.78
N GLU A 233 -2.08 -3.48 15.19
CA GLU A 233 -3.08 -2.66 15.88
C GLU A 233 -4.49 -3.16 15.56
N LEU A 234 -5.34 -3.26 16.57
CA LEU A 234 -6.72 -3.70 16.44
C LEU A 234 -7.63 -2.63 17.04
N LEU A 235 -8.71 -2.29 16.34
CA LEU A 235 -9.83 -1.55 16.94
C LEU A 235 -10.98 -2.54 17.18
N VAL A 236 -11.35 -2.71 18.44
CA VAL A 236 -12.37 -3.67 18.86
C VAL A 236 -13.54 -2.92 19.47
N ARG A 237 -14.73 -3.19 18.96
CA ARG A 237 -16.01 -2.68 19.46
C ARG A 237 -16.60 -3.63 20.50
N TYR A 238 -17.16 -3.07 21.56
CA TYR A 238 -17.89 -3.76 22.63
C TYR A 238 -19.24 -3.09 22.87
N GLY A 239 -20.08 -3.75 23.64
CA GLY A 239 -21.35 -3.21 24.11
C GLY A 239 -22.52 -3.61 23.21
N ASP A 240 -23.67 -3.03 23.51
CA ASP A 240 -24.96 -3.32 22.89
C ASP A 240 -25.45 -2.10 22.10
N VAL A 241 -26.77 -2.01 21.90
CA VAL A 241 -27.40 -0.93 21.15
C VAL A 241 -27.32 0.39 21.94
N GLU A 242 -27.33 0.37 23.27
CA GLU A 242 -27.40 1.61 24.06
C GLU A 242 -26.02 2.23 24.31
N GLN A 243 -25.01 1.39 24.54
CA GLN A 243 -23.65 1.83 24.81
C GLN A 243 -22.64 1.08 23.96
N VAL A 244 -21.81 1.83 23.24
CA VAL A 244 -20.75 1.29 22.41
C VAL A 244 -19.40 1.62 23.02
N GLY A 245 -18.63 0.59 23.35
CA GLY A 245 -17.25 0.70 23.77
C GLY A 245 -16.31 0.47 22.59
N PHE A 246 -15.19 1.19 22.53
CA PHE A 246 -14.08 0.87 21.63
C PHE A 246 -12.80 0.72 22.43
N VAL A 247 -12.04 -0.32 22.12
CA VAL A 247 -10.66 -0.50 22.61
C VAL A 247 -9.75 -0.54 21.40
N ARG A 248 -8.73 0.32 21.39
CA ARG A 248 -7.60 0.17 20.48
C ARG A 248 -6.49 -0.55 21.21
N ALA A 249 -6.09 -1.69 20.68
CA ALA A 249 -5.06 -2.55 21.24
C ALA A 249 -3.92 -2.70 20.25
N ARG A 250 -2.72 -2.92 20.78
CA ARG A 250 -1.55 -3.35 20.02
C ARG A 250 -1.16 -4.74 20.50
N VAL A 251 -1.01 -5.68 19.58
CA VAL A 251 -0.69 -7.07 19.88
C VAL A 251 0.49 -7.54 19.04
N ARG A 252 1.29 -8.45 19.59
CA ARG A 252 2.40 -9.12 18.92
C ARG A 252 2.33 -10.61 19.21
N CYS A 253 2.62 -11.43 18.19
CA CYS A 253 2.60 -12.88 18.27
C CYS A 253 4.02 -13.46 18.39
N GLY A 254 4.10 -14.75 18.72
CA GLY A 254 5.36 -15.51 18.77
C GLY A 254 5.98 -15.60 20.18
N PRO A 255 7.29 -15.90 20.32
CA PRO A 255 7.92 -16.17 21.61
C PRO A 255 7.98 -14.95 22.54
N ASN A 256 7.94 -13.74 21.98
CA ASN A 256 7.84 -12.47 22.71
C ASN A 256 6.42 -11.91 22.60
N ALA A 257 5.42 -12.79 22.62
CA ALA A 257 4.02 -12.45 22.53
C ALA A 257 3.66 -11.43 23.62
N ASP A 258 3.08 -10.29 23.24
CA ASP A 258 2.65 -9.27 24.19
C ASP A 258 1.48 -8.47 23.65
N GLY A 259 0.80 -7.76 24.55
CA GLY A 259 -0.35 -6.95 24.25
C GLY A 259 -0.41 -5.70 25.09
N THR A 260 -0.70 -4.56 24.47
CA THR A 260 -0.86 -3.28 25.16
C THR A 260 -2.16 -2.62 24.73
N ARG A 261 -2.98 -2.26 25.72
CA ARG A 261 -4.14 -1.39 25.50
C ARG A 261 -3.63 0.03 25.20
N LEU A 262 -3.90 0.55 24.00
CA LEU A 262 -3.50 1.90 23.62
C LEU A 262 -4.49 2.93 24.15
N TRP A 263 -5.78 2.68 23.98
CA TRP A 263 -6.85 3.51 24.54
C TRP A 263 -8.19 2.75 24.60
N GLU A 264 -9.11 3.24 25.43
CA GLU A 264 -10.48 2.74 25.54
C GLU A 264 -11.44 3.92 25.68
N VAL A 265 -12.57 3.88 24.99
CA VAL A 265 -13.64 4.88 25.14
C VAL A 265 -14.99 4.19 25.17
N ASN A 266 -15.88 4.68 26.02
CA ASN A 266 -17.30 4.36 25.96
C ASN A 266 -18.02 5.59 25.45
N VAL A 267 -18.88 5.39 24.47
CA VAL A 267 -19.55 6.44 23.72
C VAL A 267 -21.00 6.02 23.53
N PRO A 268 -21.95 6.96 23.62
CA PRO A 268 -23.34 6.64 23.34
C PRO A 268 -23.47 6.20 21.89
N GLU A 269 -24.50 5.43 21.57
CA GLU A 269 -24.78 4.97 20.21
C GLU A 269 -24.80 6.12 19.20
N GLN A 270 -25.35 7.26 19.62
CA GLN A 270 -25.48 8.44 18.80
C GLN A 270 -25.07 9.71 19.56
N ILE A 271 -24.29 10.56 18.90
CA ILE A 271 -23.94 11.90 19.40
C ILE A 271 -24.43 12.92 18.37
N CYS A 272 -25.40 13.72 18.76
CA CYS A 272 -26.02 14.69 17.88
C CYS A 272 -25.65 16.13 18.27
N THR A 273 -25.68 17.05 17.30
CA THR A 273 -25.56 18.49 17.57
C THR A 273 -26.58 18.91 18.65
N GLY A 274 -26.09 19.58 19.69
CA GLY A 274 -26.87 20.20 20.76
C GLY A 274 -26.98 21.72 20.59
N PRO A 275 -27.75 22.40 21.45
CA PRO A 275 -28.03 23.84 21.33
C PRO A 275 -26.79 24.73 21.47
N ASP A 276 -25.78 24.27 22.20
CA ASP A 276 -24.53 25.02 22.45
C ASP A 276 -23.35 24.50 21.63
N SER A 277 -23.60 23.61 20.66
CA SER A 277 -22.52 22.97 19.93
C SER A 277 -21.93 23.92 18.87
N PRO A 278 -20.59 23.95 18.72
CA PRO A 278 -19.91 24.91 17.85
C PRO A 278 -20.31 24.75 16.37
N GLU A 279 -20.79 23.58 15.98
CA GLU A 279 -21.18 23.29 14.60
C GLU A 279 -22.45 24.04 14.20
N LEU A 280 -23.29 24.48 15.16
CA LEU A 280 -24.40 25.38 14.87
C LEU A 280 -23.93 26.74 14.32
N SER A 281 -22.75 27.22 14.70
CA SER A 281 -22.19 28.46 14.14
C SER A 281 -21.89 28.36 12.64
N LEU A 282 -21.67 27.13 12.17
CA LEU A 282 -21.47 26.77 10.77
C LEU A 282 -22.80 26.53 10.04
N GLY A 283 -23.90 26.51 10.78
CA GLY A 283 -25.25 26.21 10.31
C GLY A 283 -25.41 24.77 9.81
N ILE A 284 -24.76 23.81 10.49
CA ILE A 284 -24.90 22.38 10.25
C ILE A 284 -25.44 21.69 11.51
N GLY A 285 -26.45 20.84 11.33
CA GLY A 285 -26.91 19.88 12.32
C GLY A 285 -26.60 18.47 11.84
N TRP A 286 -25.91 17.70 12.66
CA TRP A 286 -25.45 16.35 12.34
C TRP A 286 -25.62 15.41 13.52
N CYS A 287 -25.59 14.12 13.22
CA CYS A 287 -25.51 13.06 14.22
C CYS A 287 -24.41 12.09 13.83
N TYR A 288 -23.50 11.85 14.77
CA TYR A 288 -22.51 10.80 14.70
C TYR A 288 -23.11 9.48 15.19
N HIS A 289 -23.15 8.49 14.32
CA HIS A 289 -23.62 7.13 14.59
C HIS A 289 -22.43 6.26 14.95
N THR A 290 -22.12 6.23 16.24
CA THR A 290 -20.92 5.64 16.81
C THR A 290 -20.64 4.19 16.39
N PRO A 291 -21.64 3.26 16.33
CA PRO A 291 -21.39 1.89 15.88
C PRO A 291 -20.77 1.79 14.48
N SER A 292 -21.17 2.71 13.59
CA SER A 292 -20.75 2.75 12.19
C SER A 292 -19.59 3.70 11.93
N GLY A 293 -19.29 4.60 12.87
CA GLY A 293 -18.33 5.67 12.64
C GLY A 293 -18.81 6.70 11.61
N ILE A 294 -20.10 6.80 11.32
CA ILE A 294 -20.63 7.67 10.27
C ILE A 294 -21.24 8.93 10.89
N ILE A 295 -20.89 10.08 10.35
CA ILE A 295 -21.60 11.33 10.57
C ILE A 295 -22.68 11.48 9.50
N GLU A 296 -23.94 11.55 9.92
CA GLU A 296 -25.06 11.90 9.04
C GLU A 296 -25.42 13.37 9.24
N VAL A 297 -25.37 14.16 8.17
CA VAL A 297 -25.85 15.53 8.17
C VAL A 297 -27.37 15.51 8.18
N GLN A 298 -27.99 15.93 9.28
CA GLN A 298 -29.45 15.96 9.40
C GLN A 298 -30.06 17.21 8.77
N GLN A 299 -29.40 18.35 8.93
CA GLN A 299 -29.91 19.63 8.48
C GLN A 299 -28.77 20.56 8.12
N VAL A 300 -29.01 21.38 7.09
CA VAL A 300 -28.14 22.49 6.72
C VAL A 300 -29.00 23.74 6.65
N CYS A 301 -28.56 24.80 7.32
CA CYS A 301 -29.28 26.05 7.39
C CYS A 301 -29.01 26.91 6.16
N ALA A 302 -30.05 27.55 5.61
CA ALA A 302 -29.93 28.37 4.41
C ALA A 302 -28.90 29.50 4.62
N ASP A 303 -28.11 29.76 3.58
CA ASP A 303 -27.05 30.77 3.56
C ASP A 303 -26.04 30.65 4.71
N SER A 304 -25.88 29.45 5.27
CA SER A 304 -24.85 29.16 6.27
C SER A 304 -23.49 28.92 5.61
N PRO A 305 -22.39 28.97 6.38
CA PRO A 305 -21.10 28.46 5.93
C PRO A 305 -21.18 27.05 5.32
N ALA A 306 -21.88 26.12 5.97
CA ALA A 306 -22.04 24.75 5.49
C ALA A 306 -22.81 24.68 4.15
N ALA A 307 -23.90 25.45 3.99
CA ALA A 307 -24.65 25.51 2.74
C ALA A 307 -23.79 26.03 1.59
N ARG A 308 -23.02 27.10 1.82
CA ARG A 308 -22.07 27.64 0.82
C ARG A 308 -20.95 26.66 0.50
N ALA A 309 -20.61 25.78 1.42
CA ALA A 309 -19.66 24.70 1.22
C ALA A 309 -20.22 23.50 0.44
N GLY A 310 -21.50 23.54 0.03
CA GLY A 310 -22.14 22.44 -0.69
C GLY A 310 -22.53 21.27 0.21
N VAL A 311 -22.53 21.45 1.53
CA VAL A 311 -23.04 20.43 2.45
C VAL A 311 -24.56 20.37 2.30
N VAL A 312 -25.10 19.16 2.22
CA VAL A 312 -26.54 18.90 2.07
C VAL A 312 -27.03 17.93 3.14
N PRO A 313 -28.33 17.99 3.54
CA PRO A 313 -28.93 16.96 4.37
C PRO A 313 -28.80 15.56 3.75
N GLY A 314 -28.67 14.54 4.58
CA GLY A 314 -28.47 13.14 4.19
C GLY A 314 -27.04 12.76 3.84
N LEU A 315 -26.11 13.73 3.77
CA LEU A 315 -24.70 13.44 3.53
C LEU A 315 -24.13 12.57 4.66
N LYS A 316 -23.54 11.43 4.29
CA LYS A 316 -22.90 10.47 5.20
C LYS A 316 -21.38 10.59 5.07
N ILE A 317 -20.71 10.89 6.18
CA ILE A 317 -19.27 11.16 6.22
C ILE A 317 -18.62 10.11 7.11
N ASP A 318 -17.60 9.43 6.60
CA ASP A 318 -16.87 8.35 7.28
C ASP A 318 -15.38 8.68 7.51
N LEU A 319 -14.82 9.65 6.77
CA LEU A 319 -13.52 10.25 7.08
C LEU A 319 -13.55 11.78 7.12
N ILE A 320 -12.74 12.35 8.01
CA ILE A 320 -12.42 13.78 8.05
C ILE A 320 -10.91 13.95 7.91
N GLN A 321 -10.48 14.71 6.91
CA GLN A 321 -9.06 14.91 6.58
C GLN A 321 -8.31 13.58 6.40
N GLY A 322 -8.93 12.63 5.72
CA GLY A 322 -8.41 11.27 5.50
C GLY A 322 -8.32 10.40 6.77
N LYS A 323 -8.84 10.84 7.92
CA LYS A 323 -8.85 10.05 9.16
C LYS A 323 -10.21 9.40 9.37
N PRO A 324 -10.26 8.07 9.60
CA PRO A 324 -11.53 7.38 9.84
C PRO A 324 -12.17 7.87 11.13
N LEU A 325 -13.49 7.98 11.09
CA LEU A 325 -14.28 8.40 12.24
C LEU A 325 -14.69 7.23 13.14
N LEU A 326 -14.57 5.99 12.69
CA LEU A 326 -14.89 4.81 13.50
C LEU A 326 -14.06 4.78 14.79
N GLY A 327 -14.74 4.73 15.94
CA GLY A 327 -14.14 4.79 17.26
C GLY A 327 -13.73 6.20 17.71
N ALA A 328 -14.01 7.25 16.93
CA ALA A 328 -13.83 8.63 17.40
C ALA A 328 -14.85 8.97 18.50
N ASN A 329 -14.41 9.77 19.47
CA ASN A 329 -15.27 10.37 20.48
C ASN A 329 -15.55 11.84 20.13
N GLU A 330 -16.53 12.45 20.80
CA GLU A 330 -16.93 13.84 20.54
C GLU A 330 -15.76 14.83 20.60
N PRO A 331 -14.87 14.83 21.62
CA PRO A 331 -13.70 15.72 21.63
C PRO A 331 -12.79 15.53 20.41
N LYS A 332 -12.61 14.28 19.95
CA LYS A 332 -11.80 14.01 18.77
C LYS A 332 -12.45 14.53 17.50
N ILE A 333 -13.75 14.34 17.33
CA ILE A 333 -14.45 14.87 16.16
C ILE A 333 -14.42 16.39 16.16
N ARG A 334 -14.66 17.03 17.31
CA ARG A 334 -14.49 18.48 17.48
C ARG A 334 -13.08 18.93 17.17
N GLN A 335 -12.05 18.19 17.57
CA GLN A 335 -10.66 18.50 17.22
C GLN A 335 -10.43 18.44 15.71
N LEU A 336 -10.97 17.41 15.02
CA LEU A 336 -10.85 17.26 13.57
C LEU A 336 -11.56 18.40 12.81
N LEU A 337 -12.65 18.91 13.39
CA LEU A 337 -13.40 20.05 12.87
C LEU A 337 -12.89 21.41 13.35
N GLY A 338 -12.02 21.47 14.37
CA GLY A 338 -11.73 22.70 15.12
C GLY A 338 -11.00 23.78 14.32
N ASP A 339 -10.27 23.40 13.26
CA ASP A 339 -9.62 24.34 12.35
C ASP A 339 -10.61 24.96 11.33
N PHE A 340 -11.83 24.46 11.25
CA PHE A 340 -12.90 25.01 10.40
C PHE A 340 -13.65 26.12 11.13
N PRO A 341 -13.98 27.24 10.46
CA PRO A 341 -13.89 27.50 9.01
C PRO A 341 -12.58 28.13 8.55
N ALA A 342 -11.58 28.29 9.42
CA ALA A 342 -10.33 28.99 9.10
C ALA A 342 -9.47 28.23 8.06
N LYS A 343 -9.55 26.91 8.03
CA LYS A 343 -8.92 26.04 7.02
C LYS A 343 -9.97 25.19 6.31
N PRO A 344 -9.74 24.84 5.04
CA PRO A 344 -10.61 23.90 4.35
C PRO A 344 -10.58 22.53 5.03
N VAL A 345 -11.74 21.90 5.14
CA VAL A 345 -11.92 20.53 5.62
C VAL A 345 -12.28 19.64 4.44
N GLU A 346 -11.64 18.48 4.39
CA GLU A 346 -11.99 17.41 3.47
C GLU A 346 -12.88 16.41 4.20
N LEU A 347 -14.11 16.27 3.71
CA LEU A 347 -15.11 15.33 4.17
C LEU A 347 -15.20 14.23 3.12
N HIS A 348 -14.91 13.00 3.52
CA HIS A 348 -15.01 11.86 2.64
C HIS A 348 -16.34 11.17 2.89
N SER A 349 -16.96 10.70 1.82
CA SER A 349 -18.19 9.93 1.82
C SER A 349 -18.09 8.83 0.77
N SER A 350 -19.01 7.87 0.80
CA SER A 350 -19.18 6.90 -0.28
C SER A 350 -19.51 7.55 -1.63
N ALA A 351 -20.06 8.77 -1.64
CA ALA A 351 -20.36 9.54 -2.84
C ALA A 351 -19.15 10.34 -3.38
N GLY A 352 -18.01 10.31 -2.69
CA GLY A 352 -16.80 11.03 -3.06
C GLY A 352 -16.29 11.99 -1.99
N ILE A 353 -15.37 12.87 -2.37
CA ILE A 353 -14.70 13.81 -1.48
C ILE A 353 -15.36 15.18 -1.63
N LEU A 354 -15.96 15.67 -0.54
CA LEU A 354 -16.43 17.04 -0.42
C LEU A 354 -15.35 17.87 0.27
N ARG A 355 -14.74 18.79 -0.46
CA ARG A 355 -13.78 19.74 0.11
C ARG A 355 -14.48 21.07 0.34
N SER A 356 -14.47 21.56 1.57
CA SER A 356 -15.03 22.89 1.84
C SER A 356 -14.25 23.96 1.06
N PRO A 357 -14.91 24.96 0.48
CA PRO A 357 -14.28 25.97 -0.37
C PRO A 357 -13.41 26.90 0.50
N GLY A 358 -12.09 26.77 0.39
CA GLY A 358 -11.11 27.64 1.06
C GLY A 358 -11.40 27.89 2.55
N PRO A 359 -10.81 28.93 3.16
CA PRO A 359 -11.39 29.52 4.36
C PRO A 359 -12.78 30.03 4.01
N ILE A 360 -13.82 29.60 4.71
CA ILE A 360 -15.17 30.13 4.45
C ILE A 360 -15.18 31.56 4.96
N THR A 361 -15.03 32.51 4.03
CA THR A 361 -15.11 33.93 4.33
C THR A 361 -16.57 34.31 4.60
N GLY A 362 -16.77 35.03 5.69
CA GLY A 362 -18.09 35.46 6.16
C GLY A 362 -18.22 35.33 7.68
N PRO A 363 -19.02 36.17 8.33
CA PRO A 363 -19.25 36.06 9.76
C PRO A 363 -19.97 34.73 10.09
N PRO A 364 -19.73 34.16 11.28
CA PRO A 364 -20.55 33.06 11.79
C PRO A 364 -22.03 33.48 11.84
N LEU A 365 -22.95 32.52 11.93
CA LEU A 365 -24.35 32.84 12.13
C LEU A 365 -24.52 33.72 13.39
N ASP A 366 -25.20 34.86 13.24
CA ASP A 366 -25.62 35.65 14.40
C ASP A 366 -26.57 34.83 15.29
N GLU A 367 -26.76 35.27 16.54
CA GLU A 367 -27.54 34.53 17.52
C GLU A 367 -28.99 34.25 17.06
N ARG A 368 -29.63 35.20 16.37
CA ARG A 368 -30.99 35.02 15.85
C ARG A 368 -31.03 33.92 14.79
N ARG A 369 -30.09 33.93 13.85
CA ARG A 369 -29.98 32.90 12.80
C ARG A 369 -29.56 31.55 13.36
N ARG A 370 -28.70 31.52 14.38
CA ARG A 370 -28.32 30.31 15.11
C ARG A 370 -29.53 29.68 15.80
N ASN A 371 -30.35 30.49 16.47
CA ASN A 371 -31.57 30.01 17.13
C ASN A 371 -32.59 29.48 16.11
N ALA A 372 -32.78 30.19 14.98
CA ALA A 372 -33.63 29.71 13.90
C ALA A 372 -33.12 28.39 13.30
N CYS A 373 -31.80 28.27 13.13
CA CYS A 373 -31.14 27.05 12.66
C CYS A 373 -31.37 25.87 13.62
N TRP A 374 -31.24 26.11 14.92
CA TRP A 374 -31.53 25.10 15.94
C TRP A 374 -32.99 24.63 15.92
N GLN A 375 -33.94 25.55 15.79
CA GLN A 375 -35.36 25.18 15.67
C GLN A 375 -35.62 24.30 14.45
N ALA A 376 -35.00 24.61 13.30
CA ALA A 376 -35.11 23.77 12.10
C ALA A 376 -34.55 22.35 12.31
N ILE A 377 -33.42 22.21 13.02
CA ILE A 377 -32.84 20.92 13.39
C ILE A 377 -33.79 20.13 14.32
N MET A 378 -34.40 20.80 15.30
CA MET A 378 -35.34 20.15 16.21
C MET A 378 -36.62 19.72 15.51
N GLU A 379 -37.11 20.52 14.55
CA GLU A 379 -38.28 20.14 13.74
C GLU A 379 -37.99 18.94 12.85
N SER A 380 -36.81 18.88 12.20
CA SER A 380 -36.46 17.75 11.35
C SER A 380 -36.33 16.44 12.13
N ARG A 381 -35.85 16.49 13.38
CA ARG A 381 -35.79 15.32 14.27
C ARG A 381 -37.17 14.81 14.72
N ARG A 382 -38.18 15.67 14.78
CA ARG A 382 -39.55 15.27 15.17
C ARG A 382 -40.31 14.61 14.03
N LYS A 383 -39.94 14.88 12.78
CA LYS A 383 -40.58 14.22 11.63
C LYS A 383 -40.10 12.77 11.61
N PRO A 384 -41.02 11.78 11.71
CA PRO A 384 -40.61 10.39 11.57
C PRO A 384 -39.93 10.22 10.23
N LYS A 385 -38.76 9.56 10.21
CA LYS A 385 -38.14 9.14 8.95
C LYS A 385 -39.19 8.27 8.24
N ALA A 386 -39.64 8.71 7.06
CA ALA A 386 -40.48 7.86 6.22
C ALA A 386 -39.72 6.54 6.05
N ALA A 387 -40.39 5.41 6.25
CA ALA A 387 -39.76 4.11 6.09
C ALA A 387 -39.30 3.98 4.63
N GLU A 388 -37.98 4.10 4.41
CA GLU A 388 -37.32 3.82 3.13
C GLU A 388 -37.20 2.32 2.87
#